data_AF-A0A2T1DYS4-F1
#
_entry.id   AF-A0A2T1DYS4-F1
#
_cell.length_a   1.000
_cell.length_b   1.000
_cell.length_c   1.000
_cell.angle_alpha   90.00
_cell.angle_beta   90.00
_cell.angle_gamma   90.00
#
_symmetry.space_group_name_H-M   'P 1'
#
loop_
_entity.id
_entity.type
_entity.pdbx_description
1 polymer ?
#
loop_
_entity_poly.entity_id
_entity_poly.type
_entity_poly.pdbx_seq_one_letter_code
_entity_poly.pdbx_strand_id
1 'polypeptide(L)'
;MSTHLRLTLAATSLTLLAGGLTAAPTYSATQMLPSPSAPTYNSPTVSESSYTLGAGDRLQIDVFDAPEFSGENGRRQVLVDGTLNVPLIGTLSVKGMTLKQAEAELSKRYARFFKRAGITVTLLTPRPLSVGILGEVGRPGTYTIPLAAQDGGTQFPTLTRALQTAGGITQAADVRQVQIRRPQRVGAPQVITVDLWNYFQSGNLQADLTLRDGDSIFIAANPNPNLAESLQLADTTFAAEKGKPVNIAIVGEVFRPGSYVVAGANSKNAVAGALGSTAAVANNLDKPPTITQAIQIAGGIKPLADIRNVQIRRLTRAGGEQLIAVDLMKLLQTGDVQQDAILQTGDTISIPTATAISAAEASKIASASFSPDIIRVNVVGEVRQPGVVQVPPNTPLNQALLAAGGFDVRRARKKSVELIRLNPDGTVTRRDVAIDFAKGINDQTNPAMRNNDVIIVGRSGLTSFTDTVGNILNPLFPLASFLNIFGLP
;
A
#
# COMPACT_ATOMS: atom_id res chain seq x y z
N MET A 1 -84.82 -76.27 -2.04
CA MET A 1 -84.56 -75.12 -1.15
C MET A 1 -83.07 -74.90 -1.07
N SER A 2 -82.66 -73.67 -1.35
CA SER A 2 -81.30 -73.11 -1.36
C SER A 2 -80.34 -73.76 -0.37
N THR A 3 -79.21 -74.30 -0.85
CA THR A 3 -77.99 -74.47 -0.05
C THR A 3 -76.74 -74.76 -0.89
N HIS A 4 -75.77 -73.85 -0.72
CA HIS A 4 -74.30 -74.00 -0.77
C HIS A 4 -73.59 -74.51 -2.04
N LEU A 5 -73.11 -73.54 -2.82
CA LEU A 5 -72.07 -73.69 -3.83
C LEU A 5 -70.68 -73.73 -3.15
N ARG A 6 -70.01 -74.87 -3.20
CA ARG A 6 -68.55 -75.00 -3.05
C ARG A 6 -67.97 -75.12 -4.46
N LEU A 7 -67.01 -74.27 -4.83
CA LEU A 7 -66.32 -74.33 -6.10
C LEU A 7 -64.84 -74.64 -5.87
N THR A 8 -64.47 -75.89 -6.18
CA THR A 8 -63.09 -76.31 -6.46
C THR A 8 -63.18 -77.19 -7.69
N LEU A 9 -62.66 -76.74 -8.84
CA LEU A 9 -61.89 -77.62 -9.72
C LEU A 9 -61.09 -76.84 -10.78
N ALA A 10 -59.93 -77.43 -11.01
CA ALA A 10 -58.78 -77.03 -11.79
C ALA A 10 -59.01 -76.83 -13.31
N ALA A 11 -58.09 -76.00 -13.85
CA ALA A 11 -57.30 -76.20 -15.06
C ALA A 11 -58.00 -76.32 -16.42
N THR A 12 -57.74 -75.35 -17.31
CA THR A 12 -57.00 -75.57 -18.57
C THR A 12 -56.69 -74.24 -19.29
N SER A 13 -55.38 -73.96 -19.41
CA SER A 13 -54.64 -73.34 -20.52
C SER A 13 -55.27 -72.28 -21.45
N LEU A 14 -54.61 -71.11 -21.58
CA LEU A 14 -54.07 -70.66 -22.88
C LEU A 14 -52.95 -69.61 -22.72
N THR A 15 -51.89 -69.83 -23.49
CA THR A 15 -50.62 -69.11 -23.65
C THR A 15 -50.70 -67.74 -24.33
N LEU A 16 -49.87 -66.77 -23.87
CA LEU A 16 -49.18 -65.74 -24.69
C LEU A 16 -48.13 -65.04 -23.78
N LEU A 17 -46.84 -65.37 -23.86
CA LEU A 17 -45.77 -64.88 -24.75
C LEU A 17 -45.45 -63.36 -24.67
N ALA A 18 -44.27 -63.10 -24.08
CA ALA A 18 -43.30 -62.01 -24.31
C ALA A 18 -43.61 -60.55 -23.91
N GLY A 19 -42.74 -59.98 -23.06
CA GLY A 19 -42.61 -58.53 -22.90
C GLY A 19 -41.80 -58.04 -21.69
N GLY A 20 -40.45 -58.10 -21.78
CA GLY A 20 -39.50 -57.14 -21.19
C GLY A 20 -39.45 -56.92 -19.66
N LEU A 21 -38.50 -57.57 -18.98
CA LEU A 21 -37.99 -57.11 -17.68
C LEU A 21 -37.04 -55.92 -17.86
N THR A 22 -37.19 -54.96 -16.96
CA THR A 22 -36.40 -53.73 -16.83
C THR A 22 -34.99 -54.02 -16.32
N ALA A 23 -33.97 -53.67 -17.12
CA ALA A 23 -32.58 -53.60 -16.68
C ALA A 23 -32.21 -52.14 -16.38
N ALA A 24 -31.80 -51.86 -15.15
CA ALA A 24 -31.30 -50.55 -14.74
C ALA A 24 -29.95 -50.23 -15.41
N PRO A 25 -29.67 -48.97 -15.79
CA PRO A 25 -28.38 -48.61 -16.36
C PRO A 25 -27.29 -48.64 -15.28
N THR A 26 -26.26 -49.45 -15.49
CA THR A 26 -25.00 -49.41 -14.77
C THR A 26 -24.21 -48.18 -15.22
N TYR A 27 -24.01 -47.22 -14.31
CA TYR A 27 -23.09 -46.12 -14.53
C TYR A 27 -21.67 -46.66 -14.53
N SER A 28 -20.99 -46.53 -15.68
CA SER A 28 -19.56 -46.79 -15.80
C SER A 28 -18.80 -45.73 -15.01
N ALA A 29 -17.91 -46.16 -14.12
CA ALA A 29 -17.01 -45.27 -13.40
C ALA A 29 -16.03 -44.62 -14.39
N THR A 30 -16.14 -43.30 -14.56
CA THR A 30 -15.14 -42.47 -15.23
C THR A 30 -13.79 -42.66 -14.54
N GLN A 31 -12.79 -43.17 -15.27
CA GLN A 31 -11.42 -43.24 -14.80
C GLN A 31 -10.93 -41.82 -14.50
N MET A 32 -10.60 -41.53 -13.24
CA MET A 32 -9.97 -40.28 -12.85
C MET A 32 -8.58 -40.19 -13.49
N LEU A 33 -8.35 -39.14 -14.26
CA LEU A 33 -7.01 -38.76 -14.71
C LEU A 33 -6.08 -38.60 -13.49
N PRO A 34 -4.82 -39.07 -13.55
CA PRO A 34 -3.87 -38.83 -12.47
C PRO A 34 -3.69 -37.33 -12.28
N SER A 35 -3.93 -36.85 -11.07
CA SER A 35 -3.70 -35.46 -10.68
C SER A 35 -2.24 -35.06 -10.97
N PRO A 36 -1.97 -33.86 -11.51
CA PRO A 36 -0.59 -33.39 -11.66
C PRO A 36 0.06 -33.32 -10.28
N SER A 37 1.23 -33.94 -10.16
CA SER A 37 2.07 -33.89 -8.96
C SER A 37 2.31 -32.43 -8.58
N ALA A 38 1.85 -32.02 -7.39
CA ALA A 38 2.20 -30.72 -6.85
C ALA A 38 3.75 -30.60 -6.74
N PRO A 39 4.34 -29.43 -7.04
CA PRO A 39 5.77 -29.24 -6.83
C PRO A 39 6.12 -29.57 -5.37
N THR A 40 7.07 -30.49 -5.20
CA THR A 40 7.59 -30.85 -3.89
C THR A 40 8.42 -29.67 -3.39
N TYR A 41 7.81 -28.79 -2.60
CA TYR A 41 8.58 -27.87 -1.77
C TYR A 41 9.31 -28.73 -0.74
N ASN A 42 10.62 -28.91 -0.93
CA ASN A 42 11.49 -29.41 0.12
C ASN A 42 11.43 -28.41 1.28
N SER A 43 10.52 -28.62 2.22
CA SER A 43 10.60 -28.00 3.53
C SER A 43 11.93 -28.43 4.13
N PRO A 44 12.90 -27.53 4.36
CA PRO A 44 14.07 -27.91 5.12
C PRO A 44 13.56 -28.35 6.50
N THR A 45 13.85 -29.59 6.87
CA THR A 45 13.81 -30.03 8.26
C THR A 45 14.79 -29.15 9.02
N VAL A 46 14.30 -28.04 9.56
CA VAL A 46 15.11 -27.14 10.40
C VAL A 46 15.38 -27.90 11.69
N SER A 47 16.50 -28.64 11.70
CA SER A 47 17.05 -29.22 12.93
C SER A 47 17.12 -28.12 13.98
N GLU A 48 16.54 -28.38 15.16
CA GLU A 48 16.61 -27.51 16.33
C GLU A 48 18.01 -26.93 16.45
N SER A 49 18.13 -25.62 16.18
CA SER A 49 19.40 -24.94 16.14
C SER A 49 19.95 -24.87 17.55
N SER A 50 20.77 -25.86 17.93
CA SER A 50 21.45 -25.89 19.20
C SER A 50 22.33 -24.64 19.35
N TYR A 51 22.17 -23.93 20.46
CA TYR A 51 22.95 -22.74 20.77
C TYR A 51 24.45 -23.06 20.76
N THR A 52 25.23 -22.20 20.10
CA THR A 52 26.67 -22.32 20.01
C THR A 52 27.34 -21.15 20.72
N LEU A 53 28.27 -21.47 21.61
CA LEU A 53 28.98 -20.51 22.46
C LEU A 53 29.85 -19.55 21.64
N GLY A 54 30.11 -18.37 22.19
CA GLY A 54 31.01 -17.40 21.57
C GLY A 54 31.22 -16.17 22.44
N ALA A 55 32.04 -15.25 21.93
CA ALA A 55 32.51 -14.09 22.69
C ALA A 55 31.34 -13.28 23.28
N GLY A 56 31.43 -12.95 24.57
CA GLY A 56 30.40 -12.20 25.29
C GLY A 56 29.37 -13.06 26.04
N ASP A 57 29.33 -14.37 25.82
CA ASP A 57 28.47 -15.27 26.60
C ASP A 57 28.92 -15.35 28.06
N ARG A 58 27.97 -15.42 28.99
CA ARG A 58 28.23 -15.67 30.41
C ARG A 58 27.76 -17.06 30.79
N LEU A 59 28.70 -17.85 31.30
CA LEU A 59 28.51 -19.24 31.67
C LEU A 59 28.70 -19.40 33.17
N GLN A 60 27.97 -20.32 33.76
CA GLN A 60 28.25 -20.86 35.08
C GLN A 60 28.78 -22.27 34.90
N ILE A 61 29.97 -22.52 35.44
CA ILE A 61 30.56 -23.85 35.50
C ILE A 61 30.40 -24.34 36.93
N ASP A 62 29.74 -25.47 37.09
CA ASP A 62 29.62 -26.15 38.37
C ASP A 62 30.42 -27.45 38.32
N VAL A 63 31.37 -27.60 39.24
CA VAL A 63 32.26 -28.76 39.36
C VAL A 63 31.85 -29.57 40.57
N PHE A 64 31.46 -30.83 40.35
CA PHE A 64 31.07 -31.76 41.40
C PHE A 64 32.22 -32.00 42.38
N ASP A 65 31.91 -32.02 43.69
CA ASP A 65 32.87 -32.11 44.80
C ASP A 65 33.90 -30.96 44.90
N ALA A 66 33.69 -29.84 44.20
CA ALA A 66 34.55 -28.66 44.29
C ALA A 66 33.74 -27.35 44.38
N PRO A 67 33.14 -27.05 45.55
CA PRO A 67 32.31 -25.87 45.76
C PRO A 67 33.08 -24.55 45.59
N GLU A 68 34.39 -24.54 45.80
CA GLU A 68 35.26 -23.38 45.61
C GLU A 68 35.32 -22.88 44.16
N PHE A 69 35.05 -23.76 43.19
CA PHE A 69 35.01 -23.45 41.76
C PHE A 69 33.59 -23.39 41.17
N SER A 70 32.57 -23.58 42.00
CA SER A 70 31.16 -23.68 41.60
C SER A 70 30.33 -22.47 42.06
N GLY A 71 29.07 -22.37 41.62
CA GLY A 71 28.16 -21.30 42.00
C GLY A 71 28.60 -19.92 41.51
N GLU A 72 28.60 -18.92 42.40
CA GLU A 72 29.06 -17.55 42.08
C GLU A 72 30.52 -17.53 41.60
N ASN A 73 31.36 -18.35 42.22
CA ASN A 73 32.78 -18.47 41.89
C ASN A 73 33.03 -19.26 40.60
N GLY A 74 32.00 -19.91 40.04
CA GLY A 74 32.02 -20.62 38.76
C GLY A 74 31.59 -19.77 37.56
N ARG A 75 31.17 -18.51 37.78
CA ARG A 75 30.72 -17.62 36.71
C ARG A 75 31.89 -17.11 35.88
N ARG A 76 31.83 -17.33 34.57
CA ARG A 76 32.88 -16.96 33.62
C ARG A 76 32.28 -16.33 32.38
N GLN A 77 33.03 -15.40 31.80
CA GLN A 77 32.67 -14.76 30.54
C GLN A 77 33.59 -15.27 29.44
N VAL A 78 33.02 -15.56 28.27
CA VAL A 78 33.80 -15.87 27.07
C VAL A 78 34.43 -14.59 26.55
N LEU A 79 35.76 -14.59 26.43
CA LEU A 79 36.57 -13.48 25.95
C LEU A 79 36.39 -13.24 24.44
N VAL A 80 36.91 -12.11 23.94
CA VAL A 80 36.77 -11.66 22.54
C VAL A 80 37.41 -12.64 21.55
N ASP A 81 38.48 -13.31 21.96
CA ASP A 81 39.14 -14.37 21.19
C ASP A 81 38.32 -15.68 21.14
N GLY A 82 37.19 -15.75 21.85
CA GLY A 82 36.33 -16.93 21.94
C GLY A 82 36.82 -17.97 22.94
N THR A 83 37.72 -17.58 23.85
CA THR A 83 38.23 -18.45 24.91
C THR A 83 37.55 -18.19 26.26
N LEU A 84 37.58 -19.21 27.11
CA LEU A 84 37.06 -19.20 28.46
C LEU A 84 38.22 -19.45 29.42
N ASN A 85 38.37 -18.60 30.43
CA ASN A 85 39.43 -18.74 31.41
C ASN A 85 38.94 -19.55 32.61
N VAL A 86 39.58 -20.69 32.84
CA VAL A 86 39.07 -21.75 33.72
C VAL A 86 40.16 -22.14 34.73
N PRO A 87 39.91 -22.14 36.05
CA PRO A 87 40.91 -22.50 37.06
C PRO A 87 41.51 -23.88 36.85
N LEU A 88 42.79 -24.06 37.16
CA LEU A 88 43.59 -25.30 37.00
C LEU A 88 43.85 -25.74 35.54
N ILE A 89 42.96 -25.41 34.60
CA ILE A 89 43.08 -25.73 33.17
C ILE A 89 43.70 -24.58 32.37
N GLY A 90 43.50 -23.33 32.80
CA GLY A 90 43.84 -22.14 32.06
C GLY A 90 42.82 -21.82 30.97
N THR A 91 43.30 -21.46 29.78
CA THR A 91 42.47 -20.96 28.69
C THR A 91 41.91 -22.11 27.84
N LEU A 92 40.58 -22.15 27.66
CA LEU A 92 39.88 -23.12 26.83
C LEU A 92 39.16 -22.43 25.67
N SER A 93 39.41 -22.84 24.43
CA SER A 93 38.64 -22.35 23.29
C SER A 93 37.23 -22.96 23.30
N VAL A 94 36.20 -22.11 23.38
CA VAL A 94 34.78 -22.53 23.38
C VAL A 94 34.02 -21.99 22.18
N LYS A 95 34.68 -21.22 21.29
CA LYS A 95 34.04 -20.59 20.13
C LYS A 95 33.30 -21.63 19.28
N GLY A 96 32.00 -21.41 19.17
CA GLY A 96 30.94 -22.22 18.58
C GLY A 96 30.97 -23.72 18.89
N MET A 97 31.38 -24.07 20.11
CA MET A 97 31.00 -25.34 20.73
C MET A 97 29.57 -25.25 21.24
N THR A 98 28.85 -26.37 21.30
CA THR A 98 27.59 -26.43 22.07
C THR A 98 27.88 -26.56 23.56
N LEU A 99 26.88 -26.28 24.42
CA LEU A 99 27.03 -26.45 25.87
C LEU A 99 27.51 -27.87 26.24
N LYS A 100 26.92 -28.91 25.63
CA LYS A 100 27.31 -30.31 25.84
C LYS A 100 28.74 -30.60 25.38
N GLN A 101 29.19 -30.00 24.28
CA GLN A 101 30.56 -30.16 23.79
C GLN A 101 31.55 -29.47 24.73
N ALA A 102 31.23 -28.28 25.24
CA ALA A 102 32.05 -27.57 26.21
C ALA A 102 32.15 -28.32 27.53
N GLU A 103 31.04 -28.89 28.00
CA GLU A 103 30.98 -29.74 29.20
C GLU A 103 31.90 -30.96 29.09
N ALA A 104 31.81 -31.69 27.97
CA ALA A 104 32.65 -32.86 27.72
C ALA A 104 34.15 -32.52 27.66
N GLU A 105 34.50 -31.40 26.99
CA GLU A 105 35.89 -30.94 26.89
C GLU A 105 36.43 -30.47 28.25
N LEU A 106 35.62 -29.77 29.05
CA LEU A 106 35.98 -29.39 30.41
C LEU A 106 36.18 -30.61 31.30
N SER A 107 35.25 -31.57 31.27
CA SER A 107 35.33 -32.80 32.08
C SER A 107 36.61 -33.57 31.76
N LYS A 108 36.96 -33.70 30.47
CA LYS A 108 38.21 -34.33 30.02
C LYS A 108 39.46 -33.65 30.55
N ARG A 109 39.50 -32.32 30.56
CA ARG A 109 40.67 -31.55 31.05
C ARG A 109 40.78 -31.57 32.57
N TYR A 110 39.65 -31.53 33.28
CA TYR A 110 39.60 -31.59 34.74
C TYR A 110 39.85 -32.98 35.33
N ALA A 111 39.68 -34.05 34.54
CA ALA A 111 39.95 -35.43 34.96
C ALA A 111 41.40 -35.66 35.44
N ARG A 112 42.35 -34.76 35.09
CA ARG A 112 43.74 -34.80 35.59
C ARG A 112 43.89 -34.32 37.03
N PHE A 113 42.93 -33.54 37.52
CA PHE A 113 42.95 -32.91 38.83
C PHE A 113 41.93 -33.54 39.79
N PHE A 114 40.81 -34.05 39.26
CA PHE A 114 39.74 -34.65 40.05
C PHE A 114 39.48 -36.11 39.61
N LYS A 115 39.40 -37.05 40.56
CA LYS A 115 39.13 -38.47 40.29
C LYS A 115 37.72 -38.72 39.71
N ARG A 116 36.77 -37.79 39.93
CA ARG A 116 35.38 -37.81 39.43
C ARG A 116 34.90 -36.39 39.09
N ALA A 117 35.36 -35.85 37.96
CA ALA A 117 34.95 -34.53 37.50
C ALA A 117 33.57 -34.57 36.79
N GLY A 118 32.49 -34.55 37.56
CA GLY A 118 31.16 -34.21 37.02
C GLY A 118 31.11 -32.69 36.83
N ILE A 119 30.94 -32.21 35.61
CA ILE A 119 30.91 -30.77 35.32
C ILE A 119 29.61 -30.45 34.64
N THR A 120 28.97 -29.37 35.06
CA THR A 120 27.77 -28.83 34.42
C THR A 120 28.08 -27.43 33.92
N VAL A 121 27.77 -27.17 32.65
CA VAL A 121 27.92 -25.84 32.05
C VAL A 121 26.55 -25.25 31.77
N THR A 122 26.20 -24.19 32.48
CA THR A 122 24.92 -23.49 32.34
C THR A 122 25.13 -22.13 31.67
N LEU A 123 24.29 -21.79 30.70
CA LEU A 123 24.28 -20.47 30.08
C LEU A 123 23.48 -19.49 30.97
N LEU A 124 24.16 -18.54 31.61
CA LEU A 124 23.51 -17.53 32.46
C LEU A 124 22.94 -16.39 31.63
N THR A 125 23.73 -15.85 30.71
CA THR A 125 23.31 -14.75 29.86
C THR A 125 23.87 -14.98 28.46
N PRO A 126 23.00 -15.21 27.47
CA PRO A 126 23.43 -15.29 26.07
C PRO A 126 23.90 -13.91 25.57
N ARG A 127 24.87 -13.90 24.65
CA ARG A 127 25.28 -12.67 23.97
C ARG A 127 24.17 -12.16 23.04
N PRO A 128 23.96 -10.85 22.88
CA PRO A 128 23.06 -10.34 21.85
C PRO A 128 23.48 -10.80 20.44
N LEU A 129 22.52 -11.10 19.56
CA LEU A 129 22.83 -11.43 18.16
C LEU A 129 23.08 -10.15 17.37
N SER A 130 24.11 -10.15 16.54
CA SER A 130 24.28 -9.11 15.52
C SER A 130 23.73 -9.60 14.18
N VAL A 131 22.74 -8.91 13.64
CA VAL A 131 22.15 -9.22 12.32
C VAL A 131 22.21 -8.00 11.41
N GLY A 132 22.50 -8.22 10.13
CA GLY A 132 22.43 -7.17 9.11
C GLY A 132 21.08 -7.19 8.42
N ILE A 133 20.40 -6.05 8.29
CA ILE A 133 19.11 -5.95 7.61
C ILE A 133 19.23 -4.92 6.50
N LEU A 134 19.04 -5.35 5.26
CA LEU A 134 19.29 -4.56 4.06
C LEU A 134 18.13 -4.62 3.06
N GLY A 135 18.05 -3.60 2.20
CA GLY A 135 17.07 -3.52 1.12
C GLY A 135 15.82 -2.74 1.49
N GLU A 136 14.65 -3.23 1.08
CA GLU A 136 13.34 -2.57 1.23
C GLU A 136 12.76 -2.70 2.65
N VAL A 137 13.47 -2.10 3.61
CA VAL A 137 13.05 -1.99 5.01
C VAL A 137 12.96 -0.53 5.45
N GLY A 138 12.28 -0.27 6.56
CA GLY A 138 12.12 1.06 7.12
C GLY A 138 13.46 1.73 7.41
N ARG A 139 14.38 0.99 8.05
CA ARG A 139 15.72 1.45 8.42
C ARG A 139 16.76 0.35 8.15
N PRO A 140 17.44 0.35 6.99
CA PRO A 140 18.51 -0.60 6.72
C PRO A 140 19.71 -0.33 7.63
N GLY A 141 20.36 -1.39 8.11
CA GLY A 141 21.50 -1.29 9.02
C GLY A 141 21.80 -2.57 9.78
N THR A 142 22.76 -2.50 10.68
CA THR A 142 23.11 -3.59 11.61
C THR A 142 22.34 -3.43 12.91
N TYR A 143 21.71 -4.50 13.37
CA TYR A 143 20.89 -4.53 14.57
C TYR A 143 21.42 -5.56 15.57
N THR A 144 21.41 -5.18 16.83
CA THR A 144 21.78 -6.05 17.95
C THR A 144 20.51 -6.46 18.69
N ILE A 145 20.13 -7.73 18.58
CA ILE A 145 18.88 -8.25 19.15
C ILE A 145 19.22 -9.08 20.40
N PRO A 146 18.72 -8.70 21.59
CA PRO A 146 18.95 -9.48 22.80
C PRO A 146 18.23 -10.83 22.71
N LEU A 147 18.90 -11.88 23.20
CA LEU A 147 18.29 -13.19 23.39
C LEU A 147 17.54 -13.21 24.72
N ALA A 148 16.33 -13.75 24.69
CA ALA A 148 15.61 -14.09 25.92
C ALA A 148 16.06 -15.49 26.36
N ALA A 149 16.58 -15.59 27.59
CA ALA A 149 16.73 -16.85 28.29
C ALA A 149 15.41 -17.12 29.03
N GLN A 150 14.73 -18.21 28.71
CA GLN A 150 13.50 -18.63 29.39
C GLN A 150 13.68 -20.08 29.85
N ASP A 151 13.18 -20.40 31.04
CA ASP A 151 13.30 -21.68 31.76
C ASP A 151 13.62 -22.90 30.88
N GLY A 152 14.92 -23.25 30.79
CA GLY A 152 15.39 -24.44 30.10
C GLY A 152 15.79 -24.28 28.61
N GLY A 153 15.73 -23.09 28.02
CA GLY A 153 16.14 -22.87 26.63
C GLY A 153 16.48 -21.40 26.27
N THR A 154 17.22 -21.23 25.17
CA THR A 154 17.48 -19.91 24.57
C THR A 154 16.51 -19.70 23.41
N GLN A 155 15.63 -18.70 23.50
CA GLN A 155 14.72 -18.38 22.40
C GLN A 155 15.41 -17.47 21.38
N PHE A 156 15.72 -18.01 20.21
CA PHE A 156 16.29 -17.24 19.11
C PHE A 156 15.27 -16.25 18.55
N PRO A 157 15.67 -15.01 18.22
CA PRO A 157 14.78 -14.07 17.54
C PRO A 157 14.46 -14.60 16.15
N THR A 158 13.24 -14.31 15.71
CA THR A 158 12.77 -14.71 14.39
C THR A 158 12.98 -13.59 13.36
N LEU A 159 12.87 -13.95 12.08
CA LEU A 159 12.96 -13.01 10.97
C LEU A 159 11.98 -11.85 11.15
N THR A 160 10.72 -12.16 11.45
CA THR A 160 9.69 -11.13 11.61
C THR A 160 10.03 -10.15 12.75
N ARG A 161 10.56 -10.64 13.88
CA ARG A 161 10.99 -9.80 15.00
C ARG A 161 12.14 -8.87 14.63
N ALA A 162 13.09 -9.37 13.84
CA ALA A 162 14.20 -8.56 13.34
C ALA A 162 13.72 -7.46 12.40
N LEU A 163 12.79 -7.75 11.48
CA LEU A 163 12.20 -6.77 10.59
C LEU A 163 11.40 -5.69 11.34
N GLN A 164 10.66 -6.08 12.37
CA GLN A 164 10.02 -5.16 13.31
C GLN A 164 11.03 -4.19 13.95
N THR A 165 12.18 -4.71 14.38
CA THR A 165 13.26 -3.92 14.98
C THR A 165 13.89 -2.96 13.97
N ALA A 166 13.95 -3.35 12.69
CA ALA A 166 14.37 -2.51 11.57
C ALA A 166 13.32 -1.46 11.14
N GLY A 167 12.23 -1.32 11.88
CA GLY A 167 11.16 -0.39 11.55
C GLY A 167 10.25 -0.86 10.43
N GLY A 168 10.19 -2.17 10.16
CA GLY A 168 9.26 -2.82 9.23
C GLY A 168 9.73 -2.93 7.79
N ILE A 169 8.88 -3.50 6.93
CA ILE A 169 9.06 -3.67 5.48
C ILE A 169 8.33 -2.55 4.71
N THR A 170 8.93 -2.03 3.64
CA THR A 170 8.26 -1.01 2.80
C THR A 170 7.19 -1.66 1.92
N GLN A 171 6.24 -0.87 1.39
CA GLN A 171 5.27 -1.43 0.42
C GLN A 171 5.91 -1.81 -0.93
N ALA A 172 7.17 -1.41 -1.17
CA ALA A 172 7.89 -1.78 -2.38
C ALA A 172 8.64 -3.12 -2.24
N ALA A 173 8.66 -3.71 -1.04
CA ALA A 173 9.41 -4.93 -0.75
C ALA A 173 8.85 -6.17 -1.47
N ASP A 174 9.75 -7.01 -1.99
CA ASP A 174 9.44 -8.38 -2.37
C ASP A 174 9.49 -9.29 -1.13
N VAL A 175 8.32 -9.48 -0.51
CA VAL A 175 8.17 -10.33 0.68
C VAL A 175 8.13 -11.82 0.37
N ARG A 176 8.03 -12.22 -0.91
CA ARG A 176 8.01 -13.63 -1.31
C ARG A 176 9.41 -14.20 -1.46
N GLN A 177 10.41 -13.34 -1.65
CA GLN A 177 11.80 -13.73 -1.92
C GLN A 177 12.77 -13.08 -0.93
N VAL A 178 12.47 -13.18 0.36
CA VAL A 178 13.38 -12.68 1.40
C VAL A 178 14.60 -13.59 1.50
N GLN A 179 15.80 -13.04 1.33
CA GLN A 179 17.04 -13.82 1.37
C GLN A 179 17.75 -13.64 2.70
N ILE A 180 18.00 -14.74 3.40
CA ILE A 180 18.85 -14.78 4.58
C ILE A 180 20.17 -15.43 4.18
N ARG A 181 21.26 -14.68 4.31
CA ARG A 181 22.61 -15.19 4.12
C ARG A 181 23.22 -15.47 5.48
N ARG A 182 23.47 -16.74 5.75
CA ARG A 182 24.02 -17.22 7.00
C ARG A 182 25.50 -17.55 6.84
N PRO A 183 26.41 -16.95 7.61
CA PRO A 183 27.82 -17.29 7.57
C PRO A 183 28.01 -18.73 8.04
N GLN A 184 28.75 -19.52 7.27
CA GLN A 184 29.15 -20.88 7.64
C GLN A 184 30.60 -20.90 8.10
N ARG A 185 30.95 -21.84 8.97
CA ARG A 185 32.33 -22.02 9.46
C ARG A 185 33.30 -22.43 8.35
N VAL A 186 32.81 -23.17 7.36
CA VAL A 186 33.58 -23.71 6.25
C VAL A 186 32.71 -23.59 5.00
N GLY A 187 33.23 -22.94 3.94
CA GLY A 187 32.54 -22.79 2.67
C GLY A 187 31.84 -21.45 2.47
N ALA A 188 31.04 -21.37 1.41
CA ALA A 188 30.27 -20.18 1.06
C ALA A 188 29.12 -19.95 2.06
N PRO A 189 28.67 -18.70 2.26
CA PRO A 189 27.51 -18.43 3.10
C PRO A 189 26.27 -19.15 2.56
N GLN A 190 25.48 -19.73 3.47
CA GLN A 190 24.23 -20.40 3.13
C GLN A 190 23.18 -19.35 2.80
N VAL A 191 22.54 -19.44 1.64
CA VAL A 191 21.41 -18.58 1.27
C VAL A 191 20.11 -19.34 1.49
N ILE A 192 19.25 -18.80 2.34
CA ILE A 192 17.93 -19.34 2.66
C ILE A 192 16.89 -18.35 2.15
N THR A 193 16.01 -18.80 1.25
CA THR A 193 14.90 -17.98 0.78
C THR A 193 13.67 -18.25 1.62
N VAL A 194 13.05 -17.19 2.14
CA VAL A 194 11.86 -17.23 2.96
C VAL A 194 10.74 -16.47 2.26
N ASP A 195 9.57 -17.10 2.16
CA ASP A 195 8.35 -16.49 1.67
C ASP A 195 7.51 -16.01 2.87
N LEU A 196 7.60 -14.71 3.16
CA LEU A 196 6.80 -14.09 4.23
C LEU A 196 5.35 -13.86 3.80
N TRP A 197 5.04 -13.83 2.50
CA TRP A 197 3.66 -13.71 2.03
C TRP A 197 2.80 -14.88 2.51
N ASN A 198 3.34 -16.10 2.39
CA ASN A 198 2.66 -17.30 2.90
C ASN A 198 2.49 -17.26 4.42
N TYR A 199 3.45 -16.70 5.16
CA TYR A 199 3.33 -16.52 6.61
C TYR A 199 2.13 -15.64 6.96
N PHE A 200 1.93 -14.51 6.25
CA PHE A 200 0.79 -13.62 6.49
C PHE A 200 -0.56 -14.22 6.10
N GLN A 201 -0.62 -15.00 5.01
CA GLN A 201 -1.87 -15.58 4.53
C GLN A 201 -2.30 -16.84 5.29
N SER A 202 -1.34 -17.72 5.60
CA SER A 202 -1.64 -19.01 6.22
C SER A 202 -1.54 -19.01 7.75
N GLY A 203 -0.92 -17.98 8.34
CA GLY A 203 -0.62 -17.93 9.77
C GLY A 203 0.36 -19.03 10.21
N ASN A 204 1.05 -19.69 9.27
CA ASN A 204 1.96 -20.78 9.58
C ASN A 204 3.23 -20.25 10.26
N LEU A 205 3.26 -20.31 11.58
CA LEU A 205 4.39 -19.88 12.41
C LEU A 205 5.70 -20.62 12.12
N GLN A 206 5.64 -21.81 11.51
CA GLN A 206 6.84 -22.56 11.11
C GLN A 206 7.58 -21.88 9.95
N ALA A 207 6.92 -20.99 9.20
CA ALA A 207 7.55 -20.22 8.13
C ALA A 207 8.41 -19.05 8.65
N ASP A 208 8.29 -18.68 9.92
CA ASP A 208 9.11 -17.63 10.53
C ASP A 208 10.46 -18.19 10.98
N LEU A 209 11.48 -18.01 10.15
CA LEU A 209 12.81 -18.59 10.38
C LEU A 209 13.50 -17.96 11.60
N THR A 210 14.11 -18.80 12.44
CA THR A 210 14.99 -18.34 13.53
C THR A 210 16.34 -17.85 12.99
N LEU A 211 16.79 -16.72 13.52
CA LEU A 211 18.03 -16.07 13.13
C LEU A 211 19.21 -16.54 13.99
N ARG A 212 20.40 -16.47 13.38
CA ARG A 212 21.68 -16.76 14.01
C ARG A 212 22.61 -15.55 13.96
N ASP A 213 23.60 -15.59 14.83
CA ASP A 213 24.60 -14.53 14.93
C ASP A 213 25.36 -14.39 13.60
N GLY A 214 25.42 -13.16 13.08
CA GLY A 214 26.02 -12.85 11.79
C GLY A 214 25.11 -13.07 10.57
N ASP A 215 23.84 -13.46 10.74
CA ASP A 215 22.90 -13.55 9.62
C ASP A 215 22.70 -12.16 8.96
N SER A 216 22.71 -12.12 7.63
CA SER A 216 22.34 -10.93 6.86
C SER A 216 21.06 -11.16 6.07
N ILE A 217 20.04 -10.36 6.34
CA ILE A 217 18.73 -10.37 5.72
C ILE A 217 18.73 -9.34 4.59
N PHE A 218 18.37 -9.76 3.39
CA PHE A 218 18.25 -8.91 2.21
C PHE A 218 16.85 -9.04 1.62
N ILE A 219 16.19 -7.89 1.44
CA ILE A 219 14.86 -7.80 0.86
C ILE A 219 14.94 -6.93 -0.39
N ALA A 220 14.71 -7.52 -1.56
CA ALA A 220 14.71 -6.79 -2.82
C ALA A 220 13.43 -5.95 -2.98
N ALA A 221 13.46 -4.99 -3.91
CA ALA A 221 12.24 -4.34 -4.36
C ALA A 221 11.48 -5.24 -5.34
N ASN A 222 10.16 -5.24 -5.26
CA ASN A 222 9.30 -5.97 -6.17
C ASN A 222 9.27 -5.27 -7.54
N PRO A 223 9.72 -5.92 -8.63
CA PRO A 223 9.72 -5.32 -9.96
C PRO A 223 8.31 -5.08 -10.51
N ASN A 224 7.31 -5.84 -10.05
CA ASN A 224 5.92 -5.77 -10.50
C ASN A 224 4.98 -5.44 -9.31
N PRO A 225 4.85 -4.17 -8.92
CA PRO A 225 3.99 -3.78 -7.81
C PRO A 225 2.53 -4.12 -8.08
N ASN A 226 1.88 -4.75 -7.09
CA ASN A 226 0.44 -4.90 -7.05
C ASN A 226 -0.11 -3.99 -5.94
N LEU A 227 -1.06 -3.10 -6.28
CA LEU A 227 -1.66 -2.17 -5.31
C LEU A 227 -2.37 -2.90 -4.18
N ALA A 228 -3.13 -3.95 -4.49
CA ALA A 228 -3.88 -4.70 -3.49
C ALA A 228 -2.94 -5.39 -2.49
N GLU A 229 -1.84 -5.97 -2.99
CA GLU A 229 -0.81 -6.56 -2.12
C GLU A 229 -0.11 -5.48 -1.30
N SER A 230 0.21 -4.33 -1.90
CA SER A 230 0.85 -3.19 -1.22
C SER A 230 0.00 -2.67 -0.06
N LEU A 231 -1.32 -2.60 -0.23
CA LEU A 231 -2.28 -2.21 0.81
C LEU A 231 -2.32 -3.25 1.93
N GLN A 232 -2.40 -4.54 1.59
CA GLN A 232 -2.35 -5.62 2.58
C GLN A 232 -1.05 -5.59 3.39
N LEU A 233 0.09 -5.35 2.74
CA LEU A 233 1.39 -5.20 3.41
C LEU A 233 1.40 -4.02 4.38
N ALA A 234 0.81 -2.89 3.99
CA ALA A 234 0.73 -1.69 4.83
C ALA A 234 -0.10 -1.92 6.11
N ASP A 235 -1.04 -2.86 6.09
CA ASP A 235 -1.87 -3.19 7.26
C ASP A 235 -1.19 -4.15 8.24
N THR A 236 -0.10 -4.81 7.84
CA THR A 236 0.62 -5.76 8.72
C THR A 236 1.29 -5.09 9.93
N THR A 237 1.52 -5.88 10.98
CA THR A 237 2.26 -5.50 12.21
C THR A 237 3.75 -5.22 11.95
N PHE A 238 4.24 -5.57 10.77
CA PHE A 238 5.64 -5.41 10.36
C PHE A 238 5.77 -4.40 9.22
N ALA A 239 4.71 -3.69 8.85
CA ALA A 239 4.78 -2.62 7.85
C ALA A 239 5.68 -1.47 8.34
N ALA A 240 6.39 -0.86 7.40
CA ALA A 240 7.19 0.33 7.69
C ALA A 240 6.30 1.53 8.07
N GLU A 241 6.77 2.28 9.07
CA GLU A 241 6.21 3.49 9.69
C GLU A 241 4.92 4.05 9.06
N LYS A 242 3.78 3.89 9.76
CA LYS A 242 2.47 4.45 9.39
C LYS A 242 2.39 5.94 9.79
N GLY A 243 1.67 6.75 9.00
CA GLY A 243 1.22 8.10 9.40
C GLY A 243 2.21 9.26 9.29
N LYS A 244 3.47 9.04 8.91
CA LYS A 244 4.40 10.17 8.73
C LYS A 244 4.02 11.01 7.50
N PRO A 245 4.18 12.35 7.57
CA PRO A 245 4.08 13.18 6.38
C PRO A 245 5.11 12.76 5.33
N VAL A 246 4.66 12.62 4.08
CA VAL A 246 5.50 12.26 2.95
C VAL A 246 5.66 13.45 2.02
N ASN A 247 6.89 13.65 1.54
CA ASN A 247 7.18 14.65 0.52
C ASN A 247 7.02 13.98 -0.86
N ILE A 248 6.15 14.53 -1.69
CA ILE A 248 5.85 14.02 -3.02
C ILE A 248 5.96 15.13 -4.07
N ALA A 249 6.05 14.73 -5.32
CA ALA A 249 5.90 15.62 -6.47
C ALA A 249 4.65 15.24 -7.27
N ILE A 250 3.87 16.23 -7.69
CA ILE A 250 2.68 16.03 -8.54
C ILE A 250 2.89 16.81 -9.83
N VAL A 251 2.76 16.11 -10.96
CA VAL A 251 2.93 16.67 -12.30
C VAL A 251 1.80 16.26 -13.24
N GLY A 252 1.60 17.03 -14.31
CA GLY A 252 0.58 16.76 -15.33
C GLY A 252 -0.71 17.56 -15.15
N GLU A 253 -1.85 16.93 -15.41
CA GLU A 253 -3.18 17.57 -15.48
C GLU A 253 -3.84 17.80 -14.11
N VAL A 254 -3.14 18.53 -13.25
CA VAL A 254 -3.63 19.04 -11.97
C VAL A 254 -3.70 20.56 -11.97
N PHE A 255 -4.50 21.14 -11.07
CA PHE A 255 -4.65 22.59 -10.98
C PHE A 255 -3.37 23.30 -10.51
N ARG A 256 -2.63 22.68 -9.57
CA ARG A 256 -1.36 23.19 -9.05
C ARG A 256 -0.33 22.06 -9.08
N PRO A 257 0.49 21.95 -10.13
CA PRO A 257 1.62 21.03 -10.13
C PRO A 257 2.75 21.56 -9.24
N GLY A 258 3.49 20.67 -8.60
CA GLY A 258 4.58 21.04 -7.70
C GLY A 258 4.89 19.98 -6.65
N SER A 259 5.75 20.34 -5.69
CA SER A 259 6.08 19.52 -4.54
C SER A 259 5.11 19.77 -3.39
N TYR A 260 4.62 18.69 -2.77
CA TYR A 260 3.66 18.75 -1.68
C TYR A 260 4.10 17.87 -0.51
N VAL A 261 3.70 18.28 0.70
CA VAL A 261 3.81 17.47 1.91
C VAL A 261 2.42 16.94 2.23
N VAL A 262 2.25 15.62 2.15
CA VAL A 262 0.98 14.96 2.41
C VAL A 262 1.10 14.22 3.72
N ALA A 263 0.33 14.65 4.72
CA ALA A 263 0.21 13.93 5.98
C ALA A 263 -0.97 12.97 5.92
N GLY A 264 -0.85 11.82 6.59
CA GLY A 264 -1.97 10.92 6.81
C GLY A 264 -3.19 11.64 7.38
N ALA A 265 -4.39 11.17 7.04
CA ALA A 265 -5.63 11.81 7.48
C ALA A 265 -5.78 11.70 9.01
N ASN A 266 -5.31 12.73 9.73
CA ASN A 266 -5.68 12.94 11.12
C ASN A 266 -7.17 13.34 11.15
N SER A 267 -7.99 12.59 11.89
CA SER A 267 -9.42 12.89 12.15
C SER A 267 -9.68 14.25 12.83
N LYS A 268 -8.69 15.16 12.91
CA LYS A 268 -8.79 16.49 13.51
C LYS A 268 -8.87 17.65 12.51
N ASN A 269 -8.65 17.42 11.21
CA ASN A 269 -8.65 18.52 10.22
C ASN A 269 -9.84 18.54 9.26
N ALA A 270 -10.83 17.66 9.44
CA ALA A 270 -12.17 17.96 8.97
C ALA A 270 -12.85 18.83 10.04
N VAL A 271 -13.05 20.12 9.74
CA VAL A 271 -13.67 21.16 10.58
C VAL A 271 -12.74 21.85 11.58
N ALA A 272 -11.78 22.62 11.07
CA ALA A 272 -11.28 23.80 11.78
C ALA A 272 -12.42 24.85 11.85
N GLY A 273 -13.29 24.69 12.85
CA GLY A 273 -14.49 25.50 12.98
C GLY A 273 -15.35 25.17 14.21
N ALA A 274 -14.76 24.86 15.37
CA ALA A 274 -15.44 24.98 16.66
C ALA A 274 -14.42 24.95 17.81
N LEU A 275 -14.58 25.91 18.71
CA LEU A 275 -13.71 26.20 19.85
C LEU A 275 -13.54 24.99 20.80
N GLY A 276 -12.29 24.75 21.19
CA GLY A 276 -11.93 24.29 22.54
C GLY A 276 -12.20 22.83 22.90
N SER A 277 -11.15 22.00 22.88
CA SER A 277 -10.90 21.05 23.98
C SER A 277 -9.50 20.43 23.85
N THR A 278 -8.68 20.70 24.86
CA THR A 278 -7.36 20.10 25.10
C THR A 278 -7.49 18.65 25.54
N ALA A 279 -6.57 17.81 25.05
CA ALA A 279 -6.15 16.56 25.68
C ALA A 279 -7.24 15.49 25.94
N ALA A 280 -7.65 14.78 24.89
CA ALA A 280 -8.20 13.43 25.04
C ALA A 280 -7.82 12.56 23.83
N VAL A 281 -7.10 11.46 24.11
CA VAL A 281 -6.89 10.26 23.29
C VAL A 281 -6.07 10.42 22.00
N ALA A 282 -4.75 10.41 22.15
CA ALA A 282 -3.78 10.20 21.07
C ALA A 282 -3.68 8.72 20.65
N ASN A 283 -4.82 8.06 20.41
CA ASN A 283 -4.83 6.90 19.51
C ASN A 283 -4.96 7.47 18.10
N ASN A 284 -3.85 8.03 17.61
CA ASN A 284 -3.69 8.44 16.23
C ASN A 284 -3.88 7.18 15.37
N LEU A 285 -5.08 7.03 14.82
CA LEU A 285 -5.30 6.10 13.72
C LEU A 285 -4.63 6.74 12.50
N ASP A 286 -3.32 6.58 12.44
CA ASP A 286 -2.39 7.14 11.48
C ASP A 286 -2.66 6.53 10.09
N LYS A 287 -3.79 6.94 9.47
CA LYS A 287 -4.14 6.52 8.12
C LYS A 287 -2.99 6.96 7.21
N PRO A 288 -2.40 6.05 6.41
CA PRO A 288 -1.31 6.43 5.52
C PRO A 288 -1.75 7.51 4.52
N PRO A 289 -0.84 8.41 4.09
CA PRO A 289 -1.15 9.39 3.06
C PRO A 289 -1.47 8.69 1.74
N THR A 290 -2.55 9.10 1.06
CA THR A 290 -3.02 8.46 -0.17
C THR A 290 -2.99 9.40 -1.37
N ILE A 291 -3.04 8.81 -2.57
CA ILE A 291 -3.06 9.55 -3.84
C ILE A 291 -4.25 10.50 -3.93
N THR A 292 -5.44 10.10 -3.47
CA THR A 292 -6.63 10.95 -3.50
C THR A 292 -6.40 12.23 -2.70
N GLN A 293 -5.81 12.10 -1.51
CA GLN A 293 -5.49 13.24 -0.65
C GLN A 293 -4.43 14.16 -1.27
N ALA A 294 -3.39 13.58 -1.90
CA ALA A 294 -2.38 14.34 -2.61
C ALA A 294 -2.98 15.19 -3.75
N ILE A 295 -3.89 14.60 -4.53
CA ILE A 295 -4.57 15.29 -5.63
C ILE A 295 -5.46 16.42 -5.09
N GLN A 296 -6.17 16.21 -3.98
CA GLN A 296 -6.96 17.28 -3.33
C GLN A 296 -6.09 18.46 -2.91
N ILE A 297 -4.92 18.19 -2.29
CA ILE A 297 -3.96 19.23 -1.89
C ILE A 297 -3.41 19.99 -3.12
N ALA A 298 -3.26 19.32 -4.27
CA ALA A 298 -2.91 19.95 -5.55
C ALA A 298 -4.03 20.82 -6.16
N GLY A 299 -5.15 20.99 -5.45
CA GLY A 299 -6.33 21.71 -5.93
C GLY A 299 -7.18 20.88 -6.89
N GLY A 300 -7.00 19.56 -6.90
CA GLY A 300 -7.73 18.63 -7.73
C GLY A 300 -7.17 18.44 -9.14
N ILE A 301 -7.83 17.56 -9.90
CA ILE A 301 -7.53 17.30 -11.31
C ILE A 301 -8.26 18.28 -12.24
N LYS A 302 -7.66 18.55 -13.40
CA LYS A 302 -8.35 19.28 -14.47
C LYS A 302 -9.37 18.37 -15.17
N PRO A 303 -10.39 18.92 -15.85
CA PRO A 303 -11.34 18.13 -16.63
C PRO A 303 -10.73 17.30 -17.76
N LEU A 304 -9.47 17.59 -18.15
CA LEU A 304 -8.74 16.91 -19.23
C LEU A 304 -7.77 15.82 -18.73
N ALA A 305 -7.74 15.57 -17.43
CA ALA A 305 -6.91 14.54 -16.84
C ALA A 305 -7.37 13.13 -17.24
N ASP A 306 -6.43 12.28 -17.62
CA ASP A 306 -6.65 10.84 -17.73
C ASP A 306 -6.51 10.20 -16.36
N ILE A 307 -7.65 9.97 -15.71
CA ILE A 307 -7.70 9.33 -14.40
C ILE A 307 -7.73 7.79 -14.44
N ARG A 308 -7.63 7.18 -15.63
CA ARG A 308 -7.48 5.73 -15.78
C ARG A 308 -6.02 5.31 -15.78
N ASN A 309 -5.14 6.18 -16.26
CA ASN A 309 -3.71 5.92 -16.45
C ASN A 309 -2.84 6.81 -15.55
N VAL A 310 -3.24 6.99 -14.29
CA VAL A 310 -2.42 7.73 -13.33
C VAL A 310 -1.20 6.88 -12.96
N GLN A 311 -0.02 7.47 -12.93
CA GLN A 311 1.23 6.76 -12.66
C GLN A 311 1.90 7.31 -11.42
N ILE A 312 2.29 6.43 -10.51
CA ILE A 312 3.17 6.75 -9.40
C ILE A 312 4.54 6.17 -9.73
N ARG A 313 5.53 7.04 -9.85
CA ARG A 313 6.94 6.66 -9.93
C ARG A 313 7.53 6.75 -8.53
N ARG A 314 7.89 5.60 -7.97
CA ARG A 314 8.48 5.45 -6.65
C ARG A 314 9.96 5.15 -6.76
N LEU A 315 10.77 5.84 -5.96
CA LEU A 315 12.19 5.53 -5.84
C LEU A 315 12.38 4.45 -4.77
N THR A 316 12.94 3.31 -5.18
CA THR A 316 13.32 2.23 -4.27
C THR A 316 14.56 2.61 -3.45
N ARG A 317 14.76 1.95 -2.31
CA ARG A 317 15.95 2.14 -1.45
C ARG A 317 17.25 1.79 -2.16
N ALA A 318 17.19 0.86 -3.11
CA ALA A 318 18.33 0.47 -3.94
C ALA A 318 18.62 1.48 -5.09
N GLY A 319 17.83 2.54 -5.23
CA GLY A 319 18.00 3.56 -6.27
C GLY A 319 17.33 3.24 -7.61
N GLY A 320 16.64 2.10 -7.74
CA GLY A 320 15.78 1.79 -8.88
C GLY A 320 14.46 2.54 -8.85
N GLU A 321 13.80 2.64 -10.01
CA GLU A 321 12.47 3.22 -10.14
C GLU A 321 11.40 2.13 -10.25
N GLN A 322 10.32 2.27 -9.51
CA GLN A 322 9.14 1.41 -9.55
C GLN A 322 7.96 2.22 -10.09
N LEU A 323 7.32 1.73 -11.17
CA LEU A 323 6.16 2.37 -11.78
C LEU A 323 4.87 1.65 -11.36
N ILE A 324 3.97 2.38 -10.73
CA ILE A 324 2.69 1.86 -10.23
C ILE A 324 1.58 2.54 -11.03
N ALA A 325 0.80 1.75 -11.77
CA ALA A 325 -0.35 2.25 -12.51
C ALA A 325 -1.60 2.23 -11.62
N VAL A 326 -2.31 3.35 -11.58
CA VAL A 326 -3.48 3.59 -10.74
C VAL A 326 -4.66 4.02 -11.60
N ASP A 327 -5.78 3.31 -11.43
CA ASP A 327 -7.03 3.61 -12.13
C ASP A 327 -8.05 4.22 -11.16
N LEU A 328 -8.03 5.55 -11.06
CA LEU A 328 -8.96 6.30 -10.20
C LEU A 328 -10.39 6.32 -10.75
N MET A 329 -10.63 5.93 -12.01
CA MET A 329 -12.01 5.78 -12.51
C MET A 329 -12.73 4.65 -11.79
N LYS A 330 -12.05 3.54 -11.50
CA LYS A 330 -12.63 2.44 -10.73
C LYS A 330 -13.00 2.87 -9.31
N LEU A 331 -12.18 3.71 -8.68
CA LEU A 331 -12.52 4.30 -7.39
C LEU A 331 -13.85 5.08 -7.46
N LEU A 332 -14.06 5.87 -8.53
CA LEU A 332 -15.30 6.65 -8.71
C LEU A 332 -16.52 5.81 -9.12
N GLN A 333 -16.34 4.84 -10.00
CA GLN A 333 -17.46 4.10 -10.61
C GLN A 333 -17.89 2.91 -9.75
N THR A 334 -16.93 2.15 -9.25
CA THR A 334 -17.18 0.90 -8.51
C THR A 334 -16.90 1.03 -7.02
N GLY A 335 -16.36 2.17 -6.56
CA GLY A 335 -15.95 2.34 -5.17
C GLY A 335 -14.75 1.49 -4.79
N ASP A 336 -13.92 1.08 -5.76
CA ASP A 336 -12.75 0.25 -5.50
C ASP A 336 -11.66 1.04 -4.76
N VAL A 337 -11.68 0.94 -3.43
CA VAL A 337 -10.71 1.58 -2.53
C VAL A 337 -9.29 1.07 -2.73
N GLN A 338 -9.09 -0.08 -3.38
CA GLN A 338 -7.75 -0.62 -3.65
C GLN A 338 -6.95 0.25 -4.64
N GLN A 339 -7.65 1.11 -5.39
CA GLN A 339 -7.03 2.08 -6.30
C GLN A 339 -6.54 3.34 -5.57
N ASP A 340 -6.90 3.56 -4.29
CA ASP A 340 -6.36 4.69 -3.51
C ASP A 340 -4.98 4.32 -2.95
N ALA A 341 -3.98 4.31 -3.83
CA ALA A 341 -2.62 3.90 -3.50
C ALA A 341 -2.02 4.72 -2.34
N ILE A 342 -1.32 4.03 -1.44
CA ILE A 342 -0.53 4.65 -0.37
C ILE A 342 0.74 5.27 -0.95
N LEU A 343 1.01 6.50 -0.53
CA LEU A 343 2.17 7.28 -0.95
C LEU A 343 3.36 7.10 0.00
N GLN A 344 4.54 7.18 -0.57
CA GLN A 344 5.82 7.19 0.13
C GLN A 344 6.58 8.49 -0.18
N THR A 345 7.53 8.81 0.70
CA THR A 345 8.44 9.94 0.48
C THR A 345 9.27 9.71 -0.78
N GLY A 346 9.28 10.71 -1.66
CA GLY A 346 9.97 10.66 -2.96
C GLY A 346 9.10 10.22 -4.12
N ASP A 347 7.83 9.84 -3.87
CA ASP A 347 6.91 9.47 -4.95
C ASP A 347 6.66 10.67 -5.88
N THR A 348 6.72 10.41 -7.19
CA THR A 348 6.27 11.34 -8.24
C THR A 348 4.96 10.83 -8.82
N ILE A 349 3.89 11.60 -8.69
CA ILE A 349 2.58 11.32 -9.25
C ILE A 349 2.47 12.05 -10.59
N SER A 350 2.27 11.29 -11.66
CA SER A 350 2.09 11.79 -13.02
C SER A 350 0.66 11.53 -13.47
N ILE A 351 -0.06 12.59 -13.82
CA ILE A 351 -1.43 12.54 -14.33
C ILE A 351 -1.42 12.99 -15.78
N PRO A 352 -1.50 12.07 -16.76
CA PRO A 352 -1.44 12.44 -18.17
C PRO A 352 -2.71 13.18 -18.63
N THR A 353 -2.60 13.86 -19.77
CA THR A 353 -3.77 14.41 -20.48
C THR A 353 -4.44 13.30 -21.27
N ALA A 354 -5.75 13.16 -21.17
CA ALA A 354 -6.48 12.18 -21.97
C ALA A 354 -6.58 12.64 -23.43
N THR A 355 -6.30 11.70 -24.35
CA THR A 355 -6.37 11.92 -25.79
C THR A 355 -7.81 11.97 -26.32
N ALA A 356 -8.76 11.37 -25.60
CA ALA A 356 -10.19 11.44 -25.91
C ALA A 356 -11.03 11.32 -24.62
N ILE A 357 -11.77 12.37 -24.26
CA ILE A 357 -12.73 12.35 -23.14
C ILE A 357 -14.13 12.65 -23.68
N SER A 358 -15.10 11.82 -23.33
CA SER A 358 -16.51 12.11 -23.62
C SER A 358 -17.04 13.24 -22.72
N ALA A 359 -17.94 14.09 -23.23
CA ALA A 359 -18.50 15.19 -22.44
C ALA A 359 -19.17 14.72 -21.13
N ALA A 360 -19.75 13.51 -21.12
CA ALA A 360 -20.34 12.89 -19.94
C ALA A 360 -19.28 12.47 -18.89
N GLU A 361 -18.12 12.00 -19.32
CA GLU A 361 -17.01 11.63 -18.43
C GLU A 361 -16.36 12.86 -17.81
N ALA A 362 -16.15 13.93 -18.60
CA ALA A 362 -15.66 15.21 -18.10
C ALA A 362 -16.57 15.81 -17.01
N SER A 363 -17.89 15.64 -17.13
CA SER A 363 -18.85 16.10 -16.11
C SER A 363 -18.77 15.28 -14.82
N LYS A 364 -18.55 13.96 -14.90
CA LYS A 364 -18.37 13.08 -13.73
C LYS A 364 -17.07 13.38 -12.99
N ILE A 365 -16.00 13.61 -13.75
CA ILE A 365 -14.70 14.06 -13.25
C ILE A 365 -14.86 15.39 -12.50
N ALA A 366 -15.54 16.37 -13.10
CA ALA A 366 -15.74 17.69 -12.49
C ALA A 366 -16.48 17.65 -11.14
N SER A 367 -17.32 16.62 -10.89
CA SER A 367 -18.02 16.42 -9.61
C SER A 367 -17.32 15.47 -8.64
N ALA A 368 -16.15 14.94 -8.98
CA ALA A 368 -15.44 13.95 -8.16
C ALA A 368 -14.85 14.57 -6.88
N SER A 369 -14.63 13.74 -5.84
CA SER A 369 -14.02 14.16 -4.57
C SER A 369 -12.58 14.67 -4.68
N PHE A 370 -11.96 14.55 -5.85
CA PHE A 370 -10.63 15.04 -6.17
C PHE A 370 -10.66 16.15 -7.26
N SER A 371 -11.81 16.77 -7.48
CA SER A 371 -11.94 18.05 -8.20
C SER A 371 -11.94 19.23 -7.21
N PRO A 372 -11.58 20.44 -7.62
CA PRO A 372 -11.53 21.60 -6.73
C PRO A 372 -12.90 21.91 -6.11
N ASP A 373 -12.93 22.22 -4.81
CA ASP A 373 -14.15 22.63 -4.09
C ASP A 373 -14.76 23.92 -4.65
N ILE A 374 -13.95 24.76 -5.32
CA ILE A 374 -14.35 26.06 -5.87
C ILE A 374 -13.80 26.20 -7.29
N ILE A 375 -14.68 26.55 -8.23
CA ILE A 375 -14.35 27.01 -9.57
C ILE A 375 -14.49 28.53 -9.67
N ARG A 376 -13.66 29.15 -10.50
CA ARG A 376 -13.72 30.58 -10.81
C ARG A 376 -14.41 30.77 -12.15
N VAL A 377 -15.42 31.63 -12.19
CA VAL A 377 -16.09 32.03 -13.43
C VAL A 377 -15.99 33.55 -13.56
N ASN A 378 -15.79 34.04 -14.77
CA ASN A 378 -15.66 35.46 -15.02
C ASN A 378 -17.00 36.00 -15.52
N VAL A 379 -17.63 36.89 -14.77
CA VAL A 379 -18.91 37.50 -15.18
C VAL A 379 -18.66 38.94 -15.58
N VAL A 380 -18.96 39.25 -16.84
CA VAL A 380 -18.70 40.56 -17.47
C VAL A 380 -19.99 41.11 -18.05
N GLY A 381 -20.14 42.44 -18.07
CA GLY A 381 -21.27 43.13 -18.67
C GLY A 381 -22.28 43.65 -17.67
N GLU A 382 -23.56 43.67 -18.05
CA GLU A 382 -24.66 44.31 -17.29
C GLU A 382 -25.22 43.42 -16.17
N VAL A 383 -24.32 43.05 -15.24
CA VAL A 383 -24.66 42.41 -13.97
C VAL A 383 -24.46 43.39 -12.82
N ARG A 384 -25.06 43.12 -11.66
CA ARG A 384 -24.92 44.01 -10.49
C ARG A 384 -23.48 44.04 -9.95
N GLN A 385 -22.78 42.89 -9.98
CA GLN A 385 -21.40 42.76 -9.51
C GLN A 385 -20.55 42.03 -10.56
N PRO A 386 -20.01 42.74 -11.56
CA PRO A 386 -19.10 42.15 -12.53
C PRO A 386 -17.76 41.81 -11.87
N GLY A 387 -17.13 40.73 -12.32
CA GLY A 387 -15.85 40.28 -11.79
C GLY A 387 -15.72 38.76 -11.74
N VAL A 388 -14.69 38.30 -11.03
CA VAL A 388 -14.45 36.87 -10.79
C VAL A 388 -15.39 36.39 -9.69
N VAL A 389 -16.25 35.44 -10.00
CA VAL A 389 -17.18 34.81 -9.06
C VAL A 389 -16.68 33.41 -8.72
N GLN A 390 -16.70 33.09 -7.44
CA GLN A 390 -16.28 31.79 -6.90
C GLN A 390 -17.54 30.96 -6.60
N VAL A 391 -17.69 29.83 -7.28
CA VAL A 391 -18.84 28.92 -7.11
C VAL A 391 -18.37 27.47 -6.99
N PRO A 392 -19.15 26.57 -6.39
CA PRO A 392 -18.82 25.13 -6.39
C PRO A 392 -18.76 24.54 -7.82
N PRO A 393 -18.03 23.44 -8.05
CA PRO A 393 -18.08 22.73 -9.33
C PRO A 393 -19.50 22.23 -9.66
N ASN A 394 -19.80 22.06 -10.95
CA ASN A 394 -21.14 21.70 -11.45
C ASN A 394 -22.25 22.74 -11.13
N THR A 395 -21.89 23.95 -10.69
CA THR A 395 -22.86 25.04 -10.51
C THR A 395 -23.50 25.40 -11.85
N PRO A 396 -24.83 25.46 -11.96
CA PRO A 396 -25.49 25.90 -13.19
C PRO A 396 -25.22 27.38 -13.49
N LEU A 397 -25.25 27.71 -14.79
CA LEU A 397 -25.06 29.08 -15.29
C LEU A 397 -25.95 30.13 -14.59
N ASN A 398 -27.21 29.80 -14.32
CA ASN A 398 -28.12 30.73 -13.64
C ASN A 398 -27.68 31.06 -12.20
N GLN A 399 -27.15 30.09 -11.46
CA GLN A 399 -26.70 30.25 -10.09
C GLN A 399 -25.37 31.02 -10.04
N ALA A 400 -24.47 30.79 -11.00
CA ALA A 400 -23.28 31.62 -11.17
C ALA A 400 -23.63 33.08 -11.44
N LEU A 401 -24.65 33.34 -12.26
CA LEU A 401 -25.14 34.68 -12.54
C LEU A 401 -25.81 35.32 -11.32
N LEU A 402 -26.58 34.55 -10.54
CA LEU A 402 -27.16 35.01 -9.28
C LEU A 402 -26.08 35.36 -8.25
N ALA A 403 -25.00 34.57 -8.17
CA ALA A 403 -23.85 34.86 -7.34
C ALA A 403 -23.11 36.15 -7.75
N ALA A 404 -23.21 36.56 -9.03
CA ALA A 404 -22.79 37.87 -9.54
C ALA A 404 -23.79 39.00 -9.26
N GLY A 405 -24.81 38.77 -8.43
CA GLY A 405 -25.89 39.70 -8.12
C GLY A 405 -27.02 39.75 -9.17
N GLY A 406 -27.01 38.85 -10.15
CA GLY A 406 -28.03 38.75 -11.19
C GLY A 406 -27.96 39.86 -12.24
N PHE A 407 -28.95 39.85 -13.15
CA PHE A 407 -29.09 40.89 -14.17
C PHE A 407 -29.33 42.26 -13.53
N ASP A 408 -28.66 43.30 -14.03
CA ASP A 408 -29.01 44.67 -13.69
C ASP A 408 -30.36 45.03 -14.35
N VAL A 409 -31.44 44.99 -13.56
CA VAL A 409 -32.83 45.23 -14.01
C VAL A 409 -32.99 46.59 -14.72
N ARG A 410 -32.10 47.56 -14.47
CA ARG A 410 -32.15 48.89 -15.11
C ARG A 410 -31.52 48.91 -16.50
N ARG A 411 -30.55 48.02 -16.78
CA ARG A 411 -29.69 48.08 -17.98
C ARG A 411 -29.69 46.80 -18.84
N ALA A 412 -29.99 45.66 -18.23
CA ALA A 412 -30.13 44.35 -18.86
C ALA A 412 -31.61 43.94 -18.96
N ARG A 413 -32.22 44.08 -20.15
CA ARG A 413 -33.60 43.61 -20.43
C ARG A 413 -33.68 42.27 -21.17
N LYS A 414 -32.57 41.77 -21.75
CA LYS A 414 -32.54 40.45 -22.36
C LYS A 414 -32.12 39.41 -21.32
N LYS A 415 -32.95 38.39 -21.09
CA LYS A 415 -32.60 37.20 -20.29
C LYS A 415 -31.68 36.26 -21.09
N SER A 416 -30.68 36.78 -21.79
CA SER A 416 -29.74 36.00 -22.58
C SER A 416 -28.32 36.39 -22.21
N VAL A 417 -27.44 35.41 -22.13
CA VAL A 417 -26.02 35.61 -21.86
C VAL A 417 -25.21 34.88 -22.93
N GLU A 418 -24.09 35.47 -23.34
CA GLU A 418 -23.11 34.79 -24.17
C GLU A 418 -22.16 34.04 -23.23
N LEU A 419 -22.18 32.71 -23.30
CA LEU A 419 -21.23 31.85 -22.62
C LEU A 419 -20.05 31.61 -23.55
N ILE A 420 -18.88 32.03 -23.09
CA ILE A 420 -17.60 31.79 -23.75
C ILE A 420 -16.86 30.72 -22.95
N ARG A 421 -16.57 29.60 -23.61
CA ARG A 421 -15.86 28.47 -23.04
C ARG A 421 -14.61 28.18 -23.84
N LEU A 422 -13.48 28.11 -23.15
CA LEU A 422 -12.23 27.63 -23.74
C LEU A 422 -12.30 26.11 -23.87
N ASN A 423 -12.22 25.62 -25.09
CA ASN A 423 -12.22 24.20 -25.40
C ASN A 423 -10.84 23.58 -25.17
N PRO A 424 -10.78 22.24 -25.07
CA PRO A 424 -9.55 21.50 -24.78
C PRO A 424 -8.43 21.66 -25.82
N ASP A 425 -8.76 22.05 -27.05
CA ASP A 425 -7.85 22.24 -28.19
C ASP A 425 -7.34 23.68 -28.32
N GLY A 426 -7.66 24.56 -27.36
CA GLY A 426 -7.35 25.98 -27.40
C GLY A 426 -8.33 26.81 -28.24
N THR A 427 -9.34 26.18 -28.85
CA THR A 427 -10.43 26.91 -29.51
C THR A 427 -11.39 27.48 -28.47
N VAL A 428 -12.16 28.49 -28.86
CA VAL A 428 -13.15 29.11 -27.97
C VAL A 428 -14.54 28.85 -28.53
N THR A 429 -15.41 28.19 -27.76
CA THR A 429 -16.83 28.10 -28.08
C THR A 429 -17.56 29.31 -27.52
N ARG A 430 -18.36 29.94 -28.37
CA ARG A 430 -19.30 31.00 -27.99
C ARG A 430 -20.71 30.46 -28.17
N ARG A 431 -21.53 30.54 -27.14
CA ARG A 431 -22.92 30.10 -27.19
C ARG A 431 -23.80 31.13 -26.50
N ASP A 432 -24.81 31.60 -27.23
CA ASP A 432 -25.90 32.38 -26.63
C ASP A 432 -26.84 31.44 -25.89
N VAL A 433 -27.01 31.68 -24.59
CA VAL A 433 -27.88 30.89 -23.72
C VAL A 433 -29.00 31.79 -23.21
N ALA A 434 -30.25 31.43 -23.53
CA ALA A 434 -31.43 32.05 -22.93
C ALA A 434 -31.59 31.54 -21.49
N ILE A 435 -31.44 32.43 -20.52
CA ILE A 435 -31.51 32.13 -19.10
C ILE A 435 -32.96 32.06 -18.65
N ASP A 436 -33.34 30.88 -18.15
CA ASP A 436 -34.58 30.64 -17.44
C ASP A 436 -34.28 30.30 -15.98
N PHE A 437 -34.59 31.23 -15.07
CA PHE A 437 -34.35 31.05 -13.63
C PHE A 437 -35.26 30.01 -12.98
N ALA A 438 -36.31 29.54 -13.68
CA ALA A 438 -37.21 28.50 -13.19
C ALA A 438 -36.73 27.08 -13.52
N LYS A 439 -35.69 26.91 -14.35
CA LYS A 439 -35.19 25.61 -14.82
C LYS A 439 -33.90 25.18 -14.12
N GLY A 440 -33.82 23.90 -13.74
CA GLY A 440 -32.62 23.25 -13.22
C GLY A 440 -31.52 23.06 -14.29
N ILE A 441 -30.45 22.33 -13.94
CA ILE A 441 -29.29 22.06 -14.84
C ILE A 441 -29.78 21.41 -16.14
N ASN A 442 -29.42 22.00 -17.29
CA ASN A 442 -29.69 21.43 -18.60
C ASN A 442 -28.73 22.01 -19.67
N ASP A 443 -28.29 21.20 -20.63
CA ASP A 443 -27.24 21.60 -21.57
C ASP A 443 -27.64 22.70 -22.58
N GLN A 444 -28.94 22.99 -22.71
CA GLN A 444 -29.46 23.91 -23.72
C GLN A 444 -29.69 25.34 -23.18
N THR A 445 -30.17 25.47 -21.96
CA THR A 445 -30.59 26.74 -21.33
C THR A 445 -29.93 27.00 -19.98
N ASN A 446 -29.31 25.98 -19.37
CA ASN A 446 -28.65 26.13 -18.08
C ASN A 446 -27.45 25.17 -17.92
N PRO A 447 -26.41 25.29 -18.78
CA PRO A 447 -25.27 24.39 -18.76
C PRO A 447 -24.50 24.49 -17.45
N ALA A 448 -23.87 23.39 -17.04
CA ALA A 448 -22.96 23.39 -15.89
C ALA A 448 -21.71 24.22 -16.20
N MET A 449 -21.34 25.08 -15.24
CA MET A 449 -20.19 25.96 -15.34
C MET A 449 -18.88 25.19 -15.16
N ARG A 450 -17.87 25.57 -15.95
CA ARG A 450 -16.50 25.07 -15.84
C ARG A 450 -15.58 26.18 -15.33
N ASN A 451 -14.47 25.77 -14.74
CA ASN A 451 -13.46 26.73 -14.30
C ASN A 451 -12.93 27.55 -15.48
N ASN A 452 -12.84 28.86 -15.27
CA ASN A 452 -12.47 29.89 -16.25
C ASN A 452 -13.49 30.16 -17.37
N ASP A 453 -14.72 29.62 -17.29
CA ASP A 453 -15.79 30.05 -18.20
C ASP A 453 -16.03 31.57 -18.05
N VAL A 454 -16.31 32.25 -19.17
CA VAL A 454 -16.64 33.68 -19.19
C VAL A 454 -18.11 33.84 -19.58
N ILE A 455 -18.86 34.56 -18.75
CA ILE A 455 -20.27 34.89 -18.96
C ILE A 455 -20.34 36.36 -19.32
N ILE A 456 -20.83 36.67 -20.52
CA ILE A 456 -21.03 38.04 -20.98
C ILE A 456 -22.52 38.36 -21.02
N VAL A 457 -22.90 39.44 -20.32
CA VAL A 457 -24.27 39.95 -20.27
C VAL A 457 -24.39 41.22 -21.11
N GLY A 458 -25.11 41.12 -22.23
CA GLY A 458 -25.29 42.23 -23.17
C GLY A 458 -26.25 43.33 -22.69
N ARG A 459 -25.98 44.58 -23.12
CA ARG A 459 -26.86 45.75 -22.93
C ARG A 459 -28.12 45.65 -23.81
N SER A 460 -29.20 46.29 -23.36
CA SER A 460 -30.43 46.42 -24.16
C SER A 460 -30.41 47.68 -25.02
N GLY A 461 -30.10 47.52 -26.30
CA GLY A 461 -30.15 48.58 -27.31
C GLY A 461 -29.69 48.06 -28.67
N LEU A 462 -30.25 48.60 -29.75
CA LEU A 462 -29.98 48.21 -31.14
C LEU A 462 -28.60 48.71 -31.61
N THR A 463 -27.54 48.26 -30.93
CA THR A 463 -26.16 48.38 -31.37
C THR A 463 -25.48 47.07 -31.04
N SER A 464 -25.48 46.16 -32.02
CA SER A 464 -24.58 45.02 -32.06
C SER A 464 -23.14 45.52 -31.88
N PHE A 465 -22.53 45.18 -30.74
CA PHE A 465 -21.13 45.42 -30.45
C PHE A 465 -20.27 44.54 -31.35
N THR A 466 -19.92 45.01 -32.55
CA THR A 466 -18.82 44.43 -33.32
C THR A 466 -17.46 45.03 -32.95
N ASP A 467 -17.41 46.09 -32.13
CA ASP A 467 -16.19 46.93 -32.02
C ASP A 467 -15.53 47.01 -30.63
N THR A 468 -15.79 46.09 -29.70
CA THR A 468 -15.15 46.16 -28.35
C THR A 468 -14.53 44.84 -27.87
N VAL A 469 -14.31 43.89 -28.77
CA VAL A 469 -13.46 42.73 -28.48
C VAL A 469 -12.00 42.99 -28.86
N GLY A 470 -11.72 43.92 -29.78
CA GLY A 470 -10.36 44.28 -30.21
C GLY A 470 -9.54 45.11 -29.21
N ASN A 471 -10.18 45.83 -28.29
CA ASN A 471 -9.50 46.86 -27.47
C ASN A 471 -9.37 46.51 -25.97
N ILE A 472 -9.82 45.33 -25.54
CA ILE A 472 -9.75 44.90 -24.11
C ILE A 472 -8.79 43.70 -23.92
N LEU A 473 -8.13 43.24 -24.99
CA LEU A 473 -7.08 42.21 -24.93
C LEU A 473 -5.64 42.75 -25.07
N ASN A 474 -5.42 44.04 -24.79
CA ASN A 474 -4.08 44.58 -24.57
C ASN A 474 -4.18 45.80 -23.63
N PRO A 475 -3.43 45.90 -22.50
CA PRO A 475 -2.14 45.26 -22.21
C PRO A 475 -2.08 44.60 -20.81
N LEU A 476 -2.11 43.28 -20.71
CA LEU A 476 -1.58 42.59 -19.52
C LEU A 476 -0.77 41.31 -19.82
N PHE A 477 -0.54 40.95 -21.09
CA PHE A 477 0.41 39.90 -21.46
C PHE A 477 1.16 40.28 -22.76
N PRO A 478 2.51 40.30 -22.76
CA PRO A 478 3.27 40.63 -23.96
C PRO A 478 3.27 39.43 -24.92
N LEU A 479 2.36 39.42 -25.90
CA LEU A 479 2.35 38.47 -27.02
C LEU A 479 3.27 38.91 -28.19
N ALA A 480 4.22 39.82 -27.96
CA ALA A 480 5.09 40.38 -29.00
C ALA A 480 6.32 39.52 -29.35
N SER A 481 6.34 38.23 -29.01
CA SER A 481 7.47 37.33 -29.34
C SER A 481 7.09 36.14 -30.22
N PHE A 482 5.82 35.98 -30.63
CA PHE A 482 5.38 34.79 -31.37
C PHE A 482 5.24 34.96 -32.88
N LEU A 483 5.30 36.17 -33.43
CA LEU A 483 5.07 36.40 -34.87
C LEU A 483 6.29 36.82 -35.68
N ASN A 484 7.51 36.69 -35.13
CA ASN A 484 8.75 37.03 -35.84
C ASN A 484 9.54 35.83 -36.41
N ILE A 485 8.89 34.67 -36.65
CA ILE A 485 9.60 33.45 -37.13
C ILE A 485 9.14 32.94 -38.50
N PHE A 486 8.03 33.40 -39.09
CA PHE A 486 7.68 33.01 -40.46
C PHE A 486 7.27 34.22 -41.29
N GLY A 487 8.28 34.89 -41.85
CA GLY A 487 8.10 35.80 -42.97
C GLY A 487 7.86 35.05 -44.27
N LEU A 488 7.12 35.67 -45.18
CA LEU A 488 7.21 35.61 -46.66
C LEU A 488 5.88 36.06 -47.27
N PRO A 489 5.92 36.62 -48.49
CA PRO A 489 6.52 37.88 -48.93
C PRO A 489 5.50 39.03 -49.02
#